data_AF-A0A1V3XWE9-F1
#
_entry.id   AF-A0A1V3XWE9-F1
#
_cell.length_a   1.000
_cell.length_b   1.000
_cell.length_c   1.000
_cell.angle_alpha   90.00
_cell.angle_beta   90.00
_cell.angle_gamma   90.00
#
_symmetry.space_group_name_H-M   'P 1'
#
loop_
_entity.id
_entity.type
_entity.pdbx_description
1 polymer ?
#
loop_
_entity_poly.entity_id
_entity_poly.type
_entity_poly.pdbx_seq_one_letter_code
_entity_poly.pdbx_strand_id
1 'polypeptide(L)' 'MSDAAIAELAPKIGVRNACDAVGVAQASYYRRHRQSRHRSGRRRSRTPTGCSRVHCPPPSGRNPQ' A
#
# COMPACT_ATOMS: atom_id res chain seq x y z
N MET A 1 -5.08 -1.65 -22.76
CA MET A 1 -4.42 -1.97 -24.05
C MET A 1 -2.90 -1.86 -23.96
N SER A 2 -2.32 -0.80 -23.36
CA SER A 2 -0.86 -0.58 -23.28
C SER A 2 -0.08 -1.61 -22.45
N ASP A 3 -0.68 -2.16 -21.38
CA ASP A 3 -0.02 -3.15 -20.51
C ASP A 3 0.34 -4.45 -21.23
N ALA A 4 -0.51 -4.92 -22.16
CA ALA A 4 -0.24 -6.12 -22.96
C ALA A 4 0.91 -5.88 -23.95
N ALA A 5 0.95 -4.71 -24.59
CA ALA A 5 2.05 -4.33 -25.47
C ALA A 5 3.38 -4.23 -24.72
N ILE A 6 3.38 -3.70 -23.50
CA ILE A 6 4.57 -3.67 -22.63
C ILE A 6 5.00 -5.10 -22.24
N ALA A 7 4.06 -5.99 -21.94
CA ALA A 7 4.35 -7.38 -21.57
C ALA A 7 4.99 -8.18 -22.73
N GLU A 8 4.56 -7.93 -23.98
CA GLU A 8 5.14 -8.55 -25.19
C GLU A 8 6.53 -8.00 -25.55
N LEU A 9 6.76 -6.71 -25.28
CA LEU A 9 8.03 -6.03 -25.58
C LEU A 9 9.07 -6.20 -24.48
N ALA A 10 8.66 -6.31 -23.22
CA ALA A 10 9.55 -6.39 -22.07
C ALA A 10 10.61 -7.52 -22.14
N PRO A 11 10.32 -8.73 -22.65
CA PRO A 11 11.33 -9.78 -22.80
C PRO A 11 12.39 -9.47 -23.87
N LYS A 12 12.05 -8.63 -24.86
CA LYS A 12 12.91 -8.34 -26.02
C LYS A 12 13.78 -7.11 -25.80
N ILE A 13 13.20 -6.04 -25.24
CA ILE A 13 13.85 -4.73 -25.10
C ILE A 13 13.92 -4.22 -23.66
N GLY A 14 13.33 -4.95 -22.71
CA GLY A 14 13.21 -4.54 -21.31
C GLY A 14 11.99 -3.64 -21.05
N VAL A 15 11.52 -3.65 -19.80
CA VAL A 15 10.30 -2.91 -19.37
C VAL A 15 10.45 -1.39 -19.57
N ARG A 16 11.65 -0.83 -19.38
CA ARG A 16 11.90 0.61 -19.55
C ARG A 16 11.68 1.06 -21.00
N ASN A 17 12.41 0.46 -21.94
CA ASN A 17 12.29 0.77 -23.36
C ASN A 17 10.90 0.44 -23.91
N ALA A 18 10.26 -0.60 -23.38
CA ALA A 18 8.87 -0.92 -23.72
C ALA A 18 7.88 0.16 -23.24
N CYS A 19 8.07 0.73 -22.05
CA CYS A 19 7.25 1.85 -21.57
C CYS A 19 7.44 3.09 -22.44
N ASP A 20 8.68 3.41 -22.81
CA ASP A 20 9.00 4.55 -23.69
C ASP A 20 8.41 4.36 -25.10
N ALA A 21 8.52 3.16 -25.67
CA ALA A 21 7.98 2.83 -27.00
C ALA A 21 6.45 2.90 -27.08
N VAL A 22 5.75 2.55 -25.98
CA VAL A 22 4.29 2.62 -25.90
C VAL A 22 3.82 4.00 -25.41
N GLY A 23 4.74 4.88 -25.00
CA GLY A 23 4.43 6.24 -24.55
C GLY A 23 3.76 6.29 -23.17
N VAL A 24 4.06 5.34 -22.29
CA VAL A 24 3.41 5.21 -20.97
C VAL A 24 4.42 5.42 -19.86
N ALA A 25 4.02 6.15 -18.82
CA ALA A 25 4.86 6.33 -17.65
C ALA A 25 5.13 4.99 -16.94
N GLN A 26 6.41 4.61 -16.82
CA GLN A 26 6.86 3.40 -16.14
C GLN A 26 6.28 3.25 -14.72
N ALA A 27 6.16 4.36 -13.98
CA ALA A 27 5.58 4.36 -12.64
C ALA A 27 4.11 3.89 -12.62
N SER A 28 3.33 4.24 -13.66
CA SER A 28 1.94 3.80 -13.79
C SER A 28 1.87 2.30 -14.09
N TYR A 29 2.73 1.81 -14.99
CA TYR A 29 2.86 0.38 -15.29
C TYR A 29 3.21 -0.42 -14.03
N TYR A 30 4.25 -0.03 -13.29
CA TYR A 30 4.65 -0.70 -12.05
C TYR A 30 3.59 -0.65 -10.96
N ARG A 31 2.78 0.40 -10.83
CA ARG A 31 1.71 0.43 -9.81
C ARG A 31 0.59 -0.58 -10.09
N ARG A 32 0.31 -0.86 -11.37
CA ARG A 32 -0.71 -1.83 -11.80
C ARG A 32 -0.16 -3.26 -11.81
N HIS A 33 1.08 -3.42 -12.28
CA HIS A 33 1.77 -4.71 -12.39
C HIS A 33 2.42 -5.17 -11.08
N ARG A 34 2.79 -4.24 -10.19
CA ARG A 34 2.89 -4.60 -8.77
C ARG A 34 1.47 -4.75 -8.30
N GLN A 35 0.96 -5.97 -8.42
CA GLN A 35 0.01 -6.40 -7.41
C GLN A 35 0.73 -6.15 -6.08
N SER A 36 0.25 -5.14 -5.33
CA SER A 36 0.47 -5.11 -3.91
C SER A 36 0.21 -6.53 -3.49
N ARG A 37 1.25 -7.23 -3.04
CA ARG A 37 1.08 -8.44 -2.26
C ARG A 37 0.27 -7.94 -1.08
N HIS A 38 -1.06 -7.91 -1.25
CA HIS A 38 -1.98 -7.68 -0.19
C HIS A 38 -1.53 -8.74 0.77
N ARG A 39 -0.90 -8.27 1.86
CA ARG A 39 -0.61 -9.11 2.99
C ARG A 39 -1.96 -9.40 3.60
N SER A 40 -2.75 -10.21 2.90
CA SER A 40 -3.85 -10.99 3.44
C SER A 40 -3.24 -11.69 4.64
N GLY A 41 -3.61 -11.22 5.84
CA GLY A 41 -3.17 -11.86 7.08
C GLY A 41 -2.41 -11.00 8.08
N ARG A 42 -2.32 -9.68 7.94
CA ARG A 42 -2.25 -8.86 9.16
C ARG A 42 -3.15 -7.65 9.00
N ARG A 43 -4.37 -7.79 9.53
CA ARG A 43 -4.96 -6.73 10.35
C ARG A 43 -3.83 -6.25 11.27
N ARG A 44 -3.04 -5.27 10.83
CA ARG A 44 -2.43 -4.35 11.78
C ARG A 44 -3.64 -3.77 12.44
N SER A 45 -3.91 -4.26 13.65
CA SER A 45 -4.72 -3.59 14.63
C SER A 45 -4.38 -2.12 14.44
N ARG A 46 -5.29 -1.37 13.81
CA ARG A 46 -5.33 0.08 14.00
C ARG A 46 -5.76 0.21 15.45
N THR A 47 -4.85 -0.08 16.38
CA THR A 47 -4.85 0.67 17.62
C THR A 47 -4.68 2.10 17.13
N PRO A 48 -5.65 2.99 17.36
CA PRO A 48 -5.38 4.40 17.23
C PRO A 48 -4.16 4.63 18.13
N THR A 49 -3.04 5.02 17.53
CA THR A 49 -1.90 5.51 18.31
C THR A 49 -2.42 6.75 19.03
N GLY A 50 -2.81 6.53 20.28
CA GLY A 50 -3.61 7.47 21.07
C GLY A 50 -3.96 6.90 22.45
N CYS A 51 -4.10 5.58 22.59
CA CYS A 51 -4.19 4.94 23.91
C CYS A 51 -2.83 4.37 24.32
N SER A 52 -1.89 5.26 24.62
CA SER A 52 -0.77 4.88 25.50
C SER A 52 -1.36 4.42 26.83
N ARG A 53 -1.17 3.14 27.15
CA ARG A 53 -1.54 2.48 28.41
C ARG A 53 -0.97 3.15 29.67
N VAL A 54 -0.23 4.25 29.52
CA VAL A 54 0.44 5.01 30.58
C VAL A 54 -0.44 6.16 31.12
N HIS A 55 -1.52 6.54 30.42
CA HIS A 55 -2.49 7.54 30.90
C HIS A 55 -3.91 7.01 30.90
N CYS A 56 -4.18 5.96 31.67
CA CYS A 56 -5.51 5.80 32.23
C CYS A 56 -5.61 6.72 33.46
N PRO A 57 -6.42 7.79 33.47
CA PRO A 57 -6.76 8.44 34.72
C PRO A 57 -7.52 7.43 35.59
N PRO A 58 -7.26 7.32 36.91
CA PRO A 58 -8.08 6.51 37.79
C PRO A 58 -9.52 7.06 37.77
N PRO A 59 -10.55 6.21 37.89
CA PRO A 59 -11.92 6.67 38.03
C PRO A 59 -12.00 7.54 39.28
N SER A 60 -12.08 8.85 39.06
CA SER A 60 -12.30 9.86 40.08
C SER A 60 -13.77 9.81 40.47
N GLY A 61 -14.12 8.80 41.27
CA GLY A 61 -15.45 8.57 41.78
C GLY A 61 -15.43 8.42 43.30
N ARG A 62 -14.93 9.45 44.01
CA ARG A 62 -15.22 9.63 45.43
C ARG A 62 -16.39 10.60 45.58
N ASN A 63 -17.52 10.04 46.07
CA ASN A 63 -18.51 10.60 47.02
C ASN A 63 -19.46 11.72 46.55
N PRO A 64 -20.55 12.05 47.29
CA PRO A 64 -21.18 11.40 48.47
C PRO A 64 -22.73 11.25 48.34
N GLN A 65 -23.36 10.33 49.09
CA GLN A 65 -24.64 10.51 49.83
C GLN A 65 -24.77 9.40 50.89
#